data_AF-A0A0F9MRY7-F1
#
_entry.id   AF-A0A0F9MRY7-F1
#
_cell.length_a   1.000
_cell.length_b   1.000
_cell.length_c   1.000
_cell.angle_alpha   90.00
_cell.angle_beta   90.00
_cell.angle_gamma   90.00
#
_symmetry.space_group_name_H-M   'P 1'
#
loop_
_entity.id
_entity.type
_entity.pdbx_description
1 polymer ?
#
loop_
_entity_poly.entity_id
_entity_poly.type
_entity_poly.pdbx_seq_one_letter_code
_entity_poly.pdbx_strand_id
1 'polypeptide(L)'
;MAIDLTGYVRKTTKVKIGSEEFIFVELNLADMAEFRAHVKDKRRKINDERRKRLIADAAKIGGIDPAELLKITDTPVTEEEFQAESETIEGLGHLAYLSLKYKHPGIALNQVMQLITPNVLDKVTDAMFPELDLPKDSTSKTKKKKQSRK
;
A
#
# COMPACT_ATOMS: atom_id res chain seq x y z
N MET A 1 14.76 -6.87 25.70
CA MET A 1 15.22 -8.10 25.00
C MET A 1 15.55 -7.72 23.57
N ALA A 2 16.81 -7.84 23.15
CA ALA A 2 17.21 -7.58 21.77
C ALA A 2 16.95 -8.87 20.97
N ILE A 3 16.09 -8.79 19.96
CA ILE A 3 15.84 -9.92 19.06
C ILE A 3 17.07 -10.04 18.16
N ASP A 4 17.76 -11.17 18.24
CA ASP A 4 18.86 -11.49 17.34
C ASP A 4 18.29 -11.86 15.96
N LEU A 5 18.49 -10.97 14.99
CA LEU A 5 17.98 -11.08 13.63
C LEU A 5 19.00 -11.70 12.66
N THR A 6 20.17 -12.17 13.15
CA THR A 6 21.29 -12.62 12.30
C THR A 6 21.03 -13.90 11.49
N GLY A 7 19.86 -14.54 11.64
CA GLY A 7 19.41 -15.68 10.82
C GLY A 7 18.04 -15.53 10.19
N TYR A 8 17.40 -14.35 10.27
CA TYR A 8 16.02 -14.18 9.81
C TYR A 8 15.97 -14.03 8.29
N VAL A 9 15.79 -15.16 7.59
CA VAL A 9 15.52 -15.17 6.15
C VAL A 9 14.09 -14.71 5.94
N ARG A 10 13.91 -13.58 5.26
CA ARG A 10 12.58 -13.05 4.90
C ARG A 10 11.79 -14.11 4.13
N LYS A 11 10.51 -14.30 4.45
CA LYS A 11 9.67 -15.23 3.69
C LYS A 11 9.57 -14.75 2.24
N THR A 12 9.55 -15.72 1.33
CA THR A 12 9.39 -15.44 -0.10
C THR A 12 8.22 -16.24 -0.63
N THR A 13 7.30 -15.56 -1.33
CA THR A 13 6.10 -16.17 -1.89
C THR A 13 6.16 -16.06 -3.41
N LYS A 14 5.99 -17.19 -4.09
CA LYS A 14 5.92 -17.22 -5.56
C LYS A 14 4.49 -17.01 -6.01
N VAL A 15 4.27 -16.05 -6.89
CA VAL A 15 2.97 -15.75 -7.45
C VAL A 15 3.06 -15.76 -8.96
N LYS A 16 2.21 -16.57 -9.60
CA LYS A 16 2.08 -16.59 -11.05
C LYS A 16 1.05 -15.55 -11.50
N ILE A 17 1.49 -14.59 -12.31
CA ILE A 17 0.68 -13.51 -12.87
C ILE A 17 0.76 -13.63 -14.40
N GLY A 18 -0.35 -14.00 -15.04
CA GLY A 18 -0.35 -14.34 -16.46
C GLY A 18 0.56 -15.53 -16.77
N SER A 19 1.52 -15.34 -17.67
CA SER A 19 2.53 -16.34 -18.04
C SER A 19 3.78 -16.31 -17.16
N GLU A 20 3.97 -15.26 -16.36
CA GLU A 20 5.21 -15.00 -15.63
C GLU A 20 5.09 -15.38 -14.14
N GLU A 21 6.21 -15.81 -13.55
CA GLU A 21 6.33 -16.12 -12.12
C GLU A 21 7.13 -15.02 -11.43
N PHE A 22 6.51 -14.39 -10.43
CA PHE A 22 7.13 -13.35 -9.61
C PHE A 22 7.43 -13.89 -8.22
N ILE A 23 8.52 -13.41 -7.62
CA ILE A 23 8.96 -13.81 -6.29
C ILE A 23 8.85 -12.58 -5.40
N PHE A 24 7.79 -12.55 -4.60
CA PHE A 24 7.55 -11.52 -3.61
C PHE A 24 8.32 -11.85 -2.34
N VAL A 25 8.92 -10.84 -1.73
CA VAL A 25 9.57 -10.93 -0.42
C VAL A 25 8.69 -10.23 0.61
N GLU A 26 8.52 -10.85 1.77
CA GLU A 26 7.78 -10.28 2.90
C GLU A 26 8.29 -8.87 3.24
N LEU A 27 7.35 -7.93 3.37
CA LEU A 27 7.65 -6.54 3.72
C LEU A 27 7.99 -6.43 5.20
N ASN A 28 9.02 -5.65 5.51
CA ASN A 28 9.43 -5.40 6.88
C ASN A 28 9.15 -3.95 7.31
N LEU A 29 9.52 -3.61 8.56
CA LEU A 29 9.34 -2.26 9.10
C LEU A 29 10.08 -1.17 8.31
N ALA A 30 11.22 -1.50 7.69
CA ALA A 30 11.96 -0.55 6.86
C ALA A 30 11.22 -0.28 5.54
N ASP A 31 10.67 -1.32 4.91
CA ASP A 31 9.86 -1.19 3.71
C ASP A 31 8.57 -0.39 4.00
N MET A 32 7.94 -0.63 5.16
CA MET A 32 6.77 0.14 5.61
C MET A 32 7.13 1.60 5.92
N ALA A 33 8.31 1.86 6.47
CA ALA A 33 8.80 3.23 6.69
C ALA A 33 9.09 3.95 5.37
N GLU A 34 9.63 3.25 4.37
CA GLU A 34 9.84 3.77 3.01
C GLU A 34 8.49 4.12 2.36
N PHE A 35 7.49 3.24 2.50
CA PHE A 35 6.14 3.53 2.03
C PHE A 35 5.51 4.73 2.77
N ARG A 36 5.63 4.83 4.09
CA ARG A 36 5.16 6.01 4.87
C ARG A 36 5.81 7.31 4.38
N ALA A 37 7.10 7.29 4.08
CA ALA A 37 7.80 8.45 3.53
C ALA A 37 7.23 8.84 2.15
N HIS A 38 6.95 7.85 1.29
CA HIS A 38 6.32 8.09 0.00
C HIS A 38 4.94 8.77 0.13
N VAL A 39 4.08 8.26 1.03
CA VAL A 39 2.75 8.85 1.29
C VAL A 39 2.89 10.29 1.78
N LYS A 40 3.84 10.54 2.70
CA LYS A 40 4.12 11.88 3.22
C LYS A 40 4.56 12.84 2.11
N ASP A 41 5.42 12.40 1.20
CA ASP A 41 5.90 13.22 0.09
C ASP A 41 4.80 13.53 -0.94
N LYS A 42 3.96 12.54 -1.27
CA LYS A 42 2.79 12.73 -2.13
C LYS A 42 1.86 13.80 -1.54
N ARG A 43 1.59 13.70 -0.24
CA ARG A 43 0.75 14.66 0.47
C ARG A 43 1.38 16.04 0.57
N ARG A 44 2.69 16.13 0.81
CA ARG A 44 3.42 17.40 0.81
C ARG A 44 3.26 18.12 -0.52
N LYS A 45 3.40 17.42 -1.65
CA LYS A 45 3.21 18.02 -2.99
C LYS A 45 1.78 18.53 -3.18
N ILE A 46 0.78 17.73 -2.82
CA ILE A 46 -0.64 18.13 -2.91
C ILE A 46 -0.92 19.35 -2.01
N ASN A 47 -0.38 19.35 -0.78
CA ASN A 47 -0.54 20.45 0.15
C ASN A 47 0.16 21.70 -0.37
N ASP A 48 1.38 21.62 -0.90
CA ASP A 48 2.10 22.77 -1.46
C ASP A 48 1.33 23.39 -2.65
N GLU A 49 0.69 22.58 -3.49
CA GLU A 49 -0.20 23.08 -4.54
C GLU A 49 -1.46 23.73 -3.96
N ARG A 50 -2.09 23.10 -2.98
CA ARG A 50 -3.28 23.64 -2.29
C ARG A 50 -2.97 24.96 -1.61
N ARG A 51 -1.80 25.08 -0.97
CA ARG A 51 -1.29 26.30 -0.34
C ARG A 51 -1.16 27.44 -1.33
N LYS A 52 -0.52 27.19 -2.48
CA LYS A 52 -0.39 28.20 -3.54
C LYS A 52 -1.76 28.71 -4.01
N ARG A 53 -2.75 27.82 -4.17
CA ARG A 53 -4.12 28.20 -4.54
C ARG A 53 -4.80 29.02 -3.45
N LEU A 54 -4.73 28.57 -2.19
CA LEU A 54 -5.33 29.28 -1.05
C LEU A 54 -4.75 30.69 -0.88
N ILE A 55 -3.44 30.85 -1.01
CA ILE A 55 -2.78 32.16 -0.95
C ILE A 55 -3.25 33.05 -2.10
N ALA A 56 -3.30 32.51 -3.32
CA ALA A 56 -3.75 33.26 -4.50
C ALA A 56 -5.22 33.70 -4.39
N ASP A 57 -6.09 32.87 -3.79
CA ASP A 57 -7.50 33.19 -3.63
C ASP A 57 -7.75 34.12 -2.44
N ALA A 58 -7.05 33.95 -1.33
CA ALA A 58 -7.09 34.89 -0.19
C ALA A 58 -6.64 36.30 -0.59
N ALA A 59 -5.62 36.40 -1.46
CA ALA A 59 -5.18 37.67 -2.04
C ALA A 59 -6.24 38.37 -2.90
N LYS A 60 -7.18 37.62 -3.51
CA LYS A 60 -8.28 38.19 -4.32
C LYS A 60 -9.48 38.62 -3.49
N ILE A 61 -9.77 37.91 -2.41
CA ILE A 61 -10.97 38.15 -1.59
C ILE A 61 -10.77 39.35 -0.65
N GLY A 62 -9.55 39.54 -0.14
CA GLY A 62 -9.24 40.58 0.84
C GLY A 62 -9.83 40.29 2.22
N GLY A 63 -9.04 40.44 3.29
CA GLY A 63 -9.51 40.27 4.67
C GLY A 63 -9.44 38.85 5.26
N ILE A 64 -8.87 37.88 4.54
CA ILE A 64 -8.57 36.54 5.06
C ILE A 64 -7.06 36.44 5.26
N ASP A 65 -6.61 36.12 6.47
CA ASP A 65 -5.18 35.86 6.75
C ASP A 65 -4.78 34.49 6.16
N PRO A 66 -3.87 34.45 5.16
CA PRO A 66 -3.40 33.20 4.59
C PRO A 66 -2.74 32.28 5.63
N ALA A 67 -2.15 32.82 6.71
CA ALA A 67 -1.47 32.04 7.73
C ALA A 67 -2.42 31.12 8.53
N GLU A 68 -3.67 31.52 8.73
CA GLU A 68 -4.68 30.68 9.39
C GLU A 68 -5.11 29.50 8.51
N LEU A 69 -5.25 29.74 7.19
CA LEU A 69 -5.54 28.68 6.22
C LEU A 69 -4.40 27.65 6.11
N LEU A 70 -3.15 28.09 6.30
CA LEU A 70 -1.98 27.22 6.24
C LEU A 70 -1.89 26.22 7.40
N LYS A 71 -2.39 26.57 8.60
CA LYS A 71 -2.36 25.67 9.78
C LYS A 71 -3.16 24.39 9.59
N ILE A 72 -4.24 24.43 8.79
CA ILE A 72 -5.07 23.27 8.48
C ILE A 72 -4.35 22.30 7.52
N THR A 73 -3.39 22.80 6.74
CA THR A 73 -2.68 22.01 5.71
C THR A 73 -1.45 21.26 6.21
N ASP A 74 -0.94 21.56 7.41
CA ASP A 74 0.31 20.99 7.94
C ASP A 74 0.12 19.83 8.93
N THR A 75 -1.04 19.17 8.91
CA THR A 75 -1.24 18.00 9.77
C THR A 75 -0.37 16.82 9.32
N PRO A 76 0.28 16.12 10.27
CA PRO A 76 1.03 14.90 9.97
C PRO A 76 0.09 13.82 9.43
N VAL A 77 0.64 12.90 8.61
CA VAL A 77 -0.11 11.74 8.10
C VAL A 77 -0.57 10.90 9.30
N THR A 78 -1.88 10.68 9.41
CA THR A 78 -2.44 9.80 10.45
C THR A 78 -2.32 8.33 10.04
N GLU A 79 -2.42 7.42 11.00
CA GLU A 79 -2.41 5.98 10.70
C GLU A 79 -3.59 5.57 9.80
N GLU A 80 -4.75 6.20 9.99
CA GLU A 80 -5.96 5.98 9.17
C GLU A 80 -5.71 6.33 7.70
N GLU A 81 -5.00 7.43 7.45
CA GLU A 81 -4.67 7.88 6.10
C GLU A 81 -3.62 7.00 5.45
N PHE A 82 -2.65 6.53 6.24
CA PHE A 82 -1.67 5.55 5.79
C PHE A 82 -2.37 4.25 5.37
N GLN A 83 -3.29 3.75 6.20
CA GLN A 83 -4.06 2.55 5.91
C GLN A 83 -4.91 2.73 4.64
N ALA A 84 -5.62 3.86 4.52
CA ALA A 84 -6.41 4.16 3.34
C ALA A 84 -5.56 4.19 2.06
N GLU A 85 -4.36 4.79 2.09
CA GLU A 85 -3.47 4.80 0.93
C GLU A 85 -2.95 3.39 0.62
N SER A 86 -2.65 2.58 1.65
CA SER A 86 -2.17 1.20 1.49
C SER A 86 -3.19 0.26 0.83
N GLU A 87 -4.48 0.60 0.88
CA GLU A 87 -5.57 -0.17 0.26
C GLU A 87 -5.85 0.27 -1.20
N THR A 88 -5.26 1.38 -1.64
CA THR A 88 -5.39 1.82 -3.04
C THR A 88 -4.54 0.96 -3.96
N ILE A 89 -4.92 0.89 -5.25
CA ILE A 89 -4.13 0.21 -6.29
C ILE A 89 -2.72 0.81 -6.40
N GLU A 90 -2.59 2.12 -6.24
CA GLU A 90 -1.29 2.81 -6.26
C GLU A 90 -0.44 2.46 -5.05
N GLY A 91 -1.03 2.46 -3.85
CA GLY A 91 -0.35 2.06 -2.62
C GLY A 91 0.10 0.61 -2.67
N LEU A 92 -0.79 -0.30 -3.06
CA LEU A 92 -0.47 -1.72 -3.24
C LEU A 92 0.59 -1.94 -4.32
N GLY A 93 0.58 -1.17 -5.41
CA GLY A 93 1.61 -1.22 -6.43
C GLY A 93 2.99 -0.76 -5.94
N HIS A 94 3.02 0.26 -5.09
CA HIS A 94 4.27 0.70 -4.46
C HIS A 94 4.79 -0.34 -3.45
N LEU A 95 3.91 -0.92 -2.64
CA LEU A 95 4.25 -2.00 -1.71
C LEU A 95 4.76 -3.25 -2.46
N ALA A 96 4.11 -3.61 -3.56
CA ALA A 96 4.53 -4.70 -4.44
C ALA A 96 5.91 -4.44 -5.05
N TYR A 97 6.19 -3.19 -5.43
CA TYR A 97 7.51 -2.82 -5.93
C TYR A 97 8.60 -2.98 -4.86
N LEU A 98 8.33 -2.54 -3.62
CA LEU A 98 9.24 -2.74 -2.50
C LEU A 98 9.48 -4.22 -2.20
N SER A 99 8.47 -5.06 -2.36
CA SER A 99 8.59 -6.50 -2.19
C SER A 99 9.42 -7.16 -3.31
N LEU A 100 9.20 -6.76 -4.57
CA LEU A 100 9.83 -7.37 -5.74
C LEU A 100 11.28 -6.94 -5.96
N LYS A 101 11.65 -5.70 -5.62
CA LYS A 101 13.01 -5.14 -5.89
C LYS A 101 14.15 -5.98 -5.32
N TYR A 102 13.90 -6.74 -4.25
CA TYR A 102 14.87 -7.63 -3.61
C TYR A 102 15.27 -8.83 -4.46
N LYS A 103 14.35 -9.37 -5.27
CA LYS A 103 14.60 -10.53 -6.15
C LYS A 103 14.60 -10.16 -7.64
N HIS A 104 14.14 -8.95 -7.96
CA HIS A 104 14.05 -8.39 -9.30
C HIS A 104 14.65 -6.97 -9.33
N PRO A 105 15.98 -6.79 -9.16
CA PRO A 105 16.60 -5.46 -9.01
C PRO A 105 16.45 -4.54 -10.22
N GLY A 106 16.10 -5.08 -11.40
CA GLY A 106 15.84 -4.31 -12.62
C GLY A 106 14.37 -3.94 -12.84
N ILE A 107 13.46 -4.36 -11.95
CA ILE A 107 12.03 -4.08 -12.13
C ILE A 107 11.75 -2.59 -11.89
N ALA A 108 11.06 -1.95 -12.82
CA ALA A 108 10.64 -0.56 -12.66
C ALA A 108 9.28 -0.48 -11.93
N LEU A 109 9.07 0.55 -11.13
CA LEU A 109 7.77 0.78 -10.47
C LEU A 109 6.61 0.79 -11.48
N ASN A 110 6.80 1.43 -12.64
CA ASN A 110 5.78 1.46 -13.70
C ASN A 110 5.42 0.08 -14.24
N GLN A 111 6.37 -0.86 -14.28
CA GLN A 111 6.09 -2.23 -14.68
C GLN A 111 5.25 -2.93 -13.61
N VAL A 112 5.58 -2.74 -12.33
CA VAL A 112 4.80 -3.30 -11.22
C VAL A 112 3.38 -2.74 -11.22
N MET A 113 3.21 -1.44 -11.44
CA MET A 113 1.91 -0.79 -11.54
C MET A 113 1.01 -1.39 -12.63
N GLN A 114 1.59 -1.89 -13.73
CA GLN A 114 0.85 -2.58 -14.79
C GLN A 114 0.47 -4.02 -14.43
N LEU A 115 1.23 -4.65 -13.51
CA LEU A 115 0.91 -6.00 -13.00
C LEU A 115 -0.25 -5.98 -12.02
N ILE A 116 -0.37 -4.91 -11.22
CA ILE A 116 -1.42 -4.79 -10.22
C ILE A 116 -2.76 -4.48 -10.88
N THR A 117 -3.53 -5.54 -11.10
CA THR A 117 -4.91 -5.48 -11.59
C THR A 117 -5.86 -6.02 -10.54
N PRO A 118 -7.16 -5.63 -10.55
CA PRO A 118 -8.13 -6.10 -9.56
C PRO A 118 -8.17 -7.63 -9.38
N ASN A 119 -7.89 -8.37 -10.46
CA ASN A 119 -7.92 -9.84 -10.47
C ASN A 119 -6.75 -10.50 -9.73
N VAL A 120 -5.67 -9.76 -9.44
CA VAL A 120 -4.47 -10.28 -8.78
C VAL A 120 -4.14 -9.56 -7.48
N LEU A 121 -4.90 -8.52 -7.11
CA LEU A 121 -4.70 -7.74 -5.88
C LEU A 121 -4.56 -8.64 -4.66
N ASP A 122 -5.56 -9.48 -4.38
CA ASP A 122 -5.57 -10.35 -3.20
C ASP A 122 -4.34 -11.26 -3.13
N LYS A 123 -3.96 -11.86 -4.27
CA LYS A 123 -2.79 -12.76 -4.35
C LYS A 123 -1.48 -12.02 -4.08
N VAL A 124 -1.37 -10.78 -4.54
CA VAL A 124 -0.17 -9.96 -4.33
C VAL A 124 -0.12 -9.48 -2.89
N THR A 125 -1.24 -9.03 -2.33
CA THR A 125 -1.37 -8.64 -0.92
C THR A 125 -0.96 -9.79 0.01
N ASP A 126 -1.54 -10.98 -0.19
CA ASP A 126 -1.21 -12.18 0.58
C ASP A 126 0.28 -12.55 0.48
N ALA A 127 0.90 -12.31 -0.68
CA ALA A 127 2.31 -12.61 -0.91
C ALA A 127 3.26 -11.63 -0.21
N MET A 128 2.85 -10.39 -0.01
CA MET A 128 3.62 -9.33 0.68
C MET A 128 3.44 -9.37 2.20
N PHE A 129 2.23 -9.74 2.64
CA PHE A 129 1.84 -9.89 4.04
C PHE A 129 1.40 -11.33 4.30
N PRO A 130 2.34 -12.30 4.25
CA PRO A 130 2.00 -13.66 4.63
C PRO A 130 1.62 -13.64 6.11
N GLU A 131 0.32 -13.66 6.41
CA GLU A 131 -0.16 -13.93 7.76
C GLU A 131 0.60 -15.17 8.24
N LEU A 132 1.25 -15.07 9.40
CA LEU A 132 1.81 -16.23 10.10
C LEU A 132 0.77 -17.34 9.99
N ASP A 133 1.15 -18.51 9.45
CA ASP A 133 0.31 -19.72 9.32
C ASP A 133 -0.44 -19.99 10.63
N LEU A 134 -1.57 -19.30 10.81
CA LEU A 134 -2.60 -19.64 11.75
C LEU A 134 -3.43 -20.65 10.98
N PRO A 135 -3.68 -21.84 11.57
CA PRO A 135 -4.37 -22.90 10.87
C PRO A 135 -5.70 -22.35 10.35
N LYS A 136 -5.87 -22.37 9.02
CA LYS A 136 -7.13 -22.06 8.33
C LYS A 136 -8.13 -23.19 8.59
N ASP A 137 -8.57 -23.33 9.84
CA ASP A 137 -9.63 -24.25 10.23
C ASP A 137 -10.89 -23.46 10.57
N SER A 138 -11.80 -23.35 9.60
CA SER A 138 -13.21 -23.78 9.73
C SER A 138 -14.11 -23.16 8.65
N THR A 139 -14.36 -23.97 7.62
CA THR A 139 -15.70 -24.22 7.05
C THR A 139 -16.69 -23.04 6.92
N SER A 140 -16.77 -22.45 5.72
CA SER A 140 -18.06 -22.08 5.14
C SER A 140 -18.39 -23.03 3.98
N LYS A 141 -18.79 -24.26 4.33
CA LYS A 141 -19.54 -25.12 3.39
C LYS A 141 -20.88 -24.44 3.13
N THR A 142 -20.97 -23.66 2.07
CA THR A 142 -22.25 -23.20 1.53
C THR A 142 -23.02 -24.44 1.06
N LYS A 143 -23.96 -24.90 1.90
CA LYS A 143 -24.91 -25.98 1.56
C LYS A 143 -25.69 -25.55 0.31
N LYS A 144 -25.32 -26.08 -0.87
CA LYS A 144 -26.22 -26.15 -2.03
C LYS A 144 -27.42 -27.03 -1.65
N LYS A 145 -28.53 -26.40 -1.29
CA LYS A 145 -29.83 -27.05 -1.08
C LYS A 145 -30.32 -27.56 -2.44
N LYS A 146 -30.03 -28.84 -2.75
CA LYS A 146 -30.57 -29.56 -3.91
C LYS A 146 -32.02 -29.92 -3.57
N GLN A 147 -32.99 -29.10 -3.98
CA GLN A 147 -34.40 -29.48 -3.95
C GLN A 147 -34.64 -30.52 -5.04
N SER A 148 -34.84 -31.76 -4.59
CA SER A 148 -35.31 -32.88 -5.39
C SER A 148 -36.76 -32.64 -5.81
N ARG A 149 -37.00 -32.57 -7.13
CA ARG A 149 -38.32 -32.78 -7.73
C ARG A 149 -38.65 -34.28 -7.64
N LYS A 150 -39.78 -34.62 -7.05
CA LYS A 150 -40.65 -35.73 -7.45
C LYS A 150 -42.04 -35.49 -6.88
#